data_AF-A0A011P4M4-F1
#
_entry.id   AF-A0A011P4M4-F1
#
_cell.length_a   1.000
_cell.length_b   1.000
_cell.length_c   1.000
_cell.angle_alpha   90.00
_cell.angle_beta   90.00
_cell.angle_gamma   90.00
#
_symmetry.space_group_name_H-M   'P 1'
#
loop_
_entity.id
_entity.type
_entity.pdbx_description
1 polymer ?
#
loop_
_entity_poly.entity_id
_entity_poly.type
_entity_poly.pdbx_seq_one_letter_code
_entity_poly.pdbx_strand_id
1 'polypeptide(L)'
;MNSSAPQIGFDRFIQLDWAAAALNIRAGTAGLDDLNALLVAAGLSLEAKKKTRTVLNRLWLEPRASLVGFADRGVSLYKSQTDVPIAALCWGVAIATYPFFGKVAELVGRLSALQGDCASAEVHRRMSEIYGEREGTRRMTNMVIQSQASWGAVERVEKGKRVIRLAPTTIDNDELTAWLIEAAVRYTGKPVSVPTLQSLPVLFPFTLTRPLAYVISNSPNLNLRSEGPSSQFVALPASI
;
A
#
# COMPACT_ATOMS: atom_id res chain seq x y z
N MET A 1 -18.42 25.64 1.33
CA MET A 1 -17.07 25.29 1.85
C MET A 1 -16.31 24.66 0.70
N ASN A 2 -15.32 25.34 0.14
CA ASN A 2 -14.50 24.79 -0.95
C ASN A 2 -13.54 23.76 -0.35
N SER A 3 -14.01 22.52 -0.21
CA SER A 3 -13.13 21.39 0.07
C SER A 3 -12.14 21.28 -1.09
N SER A 4 -10.88 21.63 -0.85
CA SER A 4 -9.82 21.39 -1.83
C SER A 4 -9.79 19.91 -2.17
N ALA A 5 -9.68 19.59 -3.46
CA ALA A 5 -9.63 18.19 -3.89
C ALA A 5 -8.47 17.49 -3.17
N PRO A 6 -8.69 16.28 -2.63
CA PRO A 6 -7.66 15.57 -1.87
C PRO A 6 -6.40 15.36 -2.72
N GLN A 7 -5.23 15.65 -2.14
CA GLN A 7 -3.96 15.67 -2.86
C GLN A 7 -3.60 14.28 -3.40
N ILE A 8 -3.28 14.18 -4.69
CA ILE A 8 -2.84 12.94 -5.32
C ILE A 8 -1.32 12.90 -5.32
N GLY A 9 -0.74 11.97 -4.57
CA GLY A 9 0.72 11.85 -4.42
C GLY A 9 1.35 10.68 -5.18
N PHE A 10 0.56 9.68 -5.59
CA PHE A 10 1.02 8.51 -6.34
C PHE A 10 0.48 8.62 -7.78
N ASP A 11 1.17 9.40 -8.60
CA ASP A 11 0.69 9.86 -9.92
C ASP A 11 1.37 9.17 -11.12
N ARG A 12 2.23 8.19 -10.83
CA ARG A 12 3.04 7.47 -11.81
C ARG A 12 3.02 5.97 -11.53
N PHE A 13 3.28 5.19 -12.58
CA PHE A 13 3.56 3.78 -12.45
C PHE A 13 4.89 3.59 -11.73
N ILE A 14 4.92 2.71 -10.73
CA ILE A 14 6.12 2.31 -10.00
C ILE A 14 6.28 0.80 -10.12
N GLN A 15 7.31 0.38 -10.85
CA GLN A 15 7.70 -1.02 -10.93
C GLN A 15 8.19 -1.51 -9.55
N LEU A 16 7.92 -2.79 -9.24
CA LEU A 16 8.34 -3.38 -7.95
C LEU A 16 9.85 -3.25 -7.74
N ASP A 17 10.66 -3.51 -8.77
CA ASP A 17 12.13 -3.44 -8.68
C ASP A 17 12.64 -2.04 -8.30
N TRP A 18 11.94 -0.98 -8.71
CA TRP A 18 12.32 0.39 -8.33
C TRP A 18 11.98 0.66 -6.87
N ALA A 19 10.84 0.17 -6.39
CA ALA A 19 10.47 0.27 -4.98
C ALA A 19 11.39 -0.60 -4.10
N ALA A 20 11.78 -1.78 -4.58
CA ALA A 20 12.75 -2.67 -3.95
C ALA A 20 14.14 -2.02 -3.87
N ALA A 21 14.61 -1.39 -4.96
CA ALA A 21 15.86 -0.64 -4.94
C ALA A 21 15.83 0.50 -3.91
N ALA A 22 14.71 1.23 -3.81
CA ALA A 22 14.54 2.28 -2.82
C ALA A 22 14.53 1.72 -1.37
N LEU A 23 13.92 0.55 -1.15
CA LEU A 23 13.99 -0.17 0.12
C LEU A 23 15.44 -0.59 0.45
N ASN A 24 16.18 -1.13 -0.51
CA ASN A 24 17.57 -1.55 -0.33
C ASN A 24 18.49 -0.36 0.04
N ILE A 25 18.27 0.80 -0.58
CA ILE A 25 18.95 2.05 -0.22
C ILE A 25 18.62 2.44 1.21
N ARG A 26 17.34 2.42 1.61
CA ARG A 26 16.95 2.70 3.01
C ARG A 26 17.57 1.71 3.99
N ALA A 27 17.69 0.44 3.59
CA ALA A 27 18.31 -0.62 4.39
C ALA A 27 19.84 -0.50 4.54
N GLY A 28 20.47 0.40 3.77
CA GLY A 28 21.92 0.58 3.72
C GLY A 28 22.65 -0.51 2.92
N THR A 29 21.94 -1.20 2.03
CA THR A 29 22.46 -2.34 1.23
C THR A 29 22.72 -2.00 -0.23
N ALA A 30 22.31 -0.81 -0.68
CA ALA A 30 22.50 -0.31 -2.05
C ALA A 30 22.68 1.21 -2.04
N GLY A 31 23.21 1.76 -3.14
CA GLY A 31 23.41 3.19 -3.35
C GLY A 31 22.35 3.82 -4.27
N LEU A 32 22.29 5.15 -4.29
CA LEU A 32 21.39 5.88 -5.22
C LEU A 32 21.71 5.60 -6.69
N ASP A 33 22.95 5.24 -7.01
CA ASP A 33 23.38 4.92 -8.38
C ASP A 33 22.74 3.62 -8.90
N ASP A 34 22.47 2.64 -8.02
CA ASP A 34 21.77 1.41 -8.38
C ASP A 34 20.33 1.72 -8.85
N LEU A 35 19.63 2.57 -8.11
CA LEU A 35 18.30 3.04 -8.50
C LEU A 35 18.36 3.87 -9.79
N ASN A 36 19.34 4.77 -9.93
CA ASN A 36 19.50 5.57 -11.15
C ASN A 36 19.73 4.68 -12.38
N ALA A 37 20.54 3.63 -12.26
CA ALA A 37 20.79 2.67 -13.33
C ALA A 37 19.50 1.95 -13.76
N LEU A 38 18.67 1.50 -12.81
CA LEU A 38 17.37 0.89 -13.11
C LEU A 38 16.43 1.86 -13.85
N LEU A 39 16.35 3.12 -13.41
CA LEU A 39 15.51 4.13 -14.06
C LEU A 39 16.04 4.53 -15.45
N VAL A 40 17.34 4.45 -15.68
CA VAL A 40 17.97 4.64 -17.01
C VAL A 40 17.65 3.46 -17.93
N ALA A 41 17.83 2.23 -17.45
CA ALA A 41 17.54 1.01 -18.20
C ALA A 41 16.06 0.94 -18.62
N ALA A 42 15.15 1.48 -17.80
CA ALA A 42 13.73 1.61 -18.13
C ALA A 42 13.40 2.65 -19.22
N GLY A 43 14.40 3.37 -19.76
CA GLY A 43 14.20 4.33 -20.84
C GLY A 43 13.44 5.61 -20.43
N LEU A 44 13.36 5.90 -19.13
CA LEU A 44 12.62 7.07 -18.64
C LEU A 44 13.31 8.37 -19.06
N SER A 45 12.52 9.34 -19.54
CA SER A 45 12.99 10.71 -19.77
C SER A 45 13.45 11.36 -18.47
N LEU A 46 14.25 12.44 -18.54
CA LEU A 46 14.73 13.15 -17.35
C LEU A 46 13.58 13.62 -16.44
N GLU A 47 12.51 14.14 -17.04
CA GLU A 47 11.32 14.58 -16.30
C GLU A 47 10.59 13.38 -15.65
N ALA A 48 10.45 12.27 -16.36
CA ALA A 48 9.83 11.06 -15.84
C ALA A 48 10.64 10.45 -14.69
N LYS A 49 11.97 10.45 -14.78
CA LYS A 49 12.89 10.03 -13.71
C LYS A 49 12.70 10.88 -12.45
N LYS A 50 12.70 12.21 -12.59
CA LYS A 50 12.49 13.14 -11.46
C LYS A 50 11.17 12.86 -10.73
N LYS A 51 10.06 12.71 -11.48
CA LYS A 51 8.73 12.43 -10.91
C LYS A 51 8.66 11.04 -10.26
N THR A 52 9.24 10.02 -10.90
CA THR A 52 9.33 8.66 -10.34
C THR A 52 10.08 8.69 -9.02
N ARG A 53 11.21 9.40 -8.96
CA ARG A 53 11.99 9.59 -7.73
C ARG A 53 11.19 10.33 -6.65
N THR A 54 10.34 11.30 -6.99
CA THR A 54 9.44 11.94 -6.00
C THR A 54 8.52 10.94 -5.30
N VAL A 55 8.02 9.93 -6.02
CA VAL A 55 7.20 8.87 -5.42
C VAL A 55 8.08 7.93 -4.57
N LEU A 56 9.22 7.49 -5.10
CA LEU A 56 10.14 6.62 -4.36
C LEU A 56 10.71 7.28 -3.09
N ASN A 57 10.89 8.60 -3.10
CA ASN A 57 11.29 9.36 -1.92
C ASN A 57 10.28 9.15 -0.78
N ARG A 58 8.99 9.42 -0.98
CA ARG A 58 8.04 9.29 0.13
C ARG A 58 7.68 7.84 0.46
N LEU A 59 7.94 6.89 -0.45
CA LEU A 59 7.90 5.46 -0.11
C LEU A 59 9.03 5.12 0.86
N TRP A 60 10.29 5.15 0.41
CA TRP A 60 11.40 4.59 1.19
C TRP A 60 12.56 5.56 1.44
N LEU A 61 12.93 6.44 0.51
CA LEU A 61 14.19 7.19 0.67
C LEU A 61 14.08 8.31 1.73
N GLU A 62 12.99 9.06 1.70
CA GLU A 62 12.69 10.22 2.54
C GLU A 62 11.21 10.19 2.99
N PRO A 63 10.80 9.24 3.86
CA PRO A 63 9.45 9.19 4.38
C PRO A 63 9.11 10.46 5.15
N ARG A 64 7.82 10.80 5.21
CA ARG A 64 7.33 11.90 6.06
C ARG A 64 7.72 11.64 7.51
N ALA A 65 7.99 12.70 8.27
CA ALA A 65 8.43 12.60 9.67
C ALA A 65 7.53 11.65 10.52
N SER A 66 6.21 11.72 10.36
CA SER A 66 5.25 10.86 11.06
C SER A 66 5.25 9.38 10.65
N LEU A 67 5.95 9.03 9.57
CA LEU A 67 6.07 7.68 9.02
C LEU A 67 7.50 7.14 9.05
N VAL A 68 8.51 7.93 9.45
CA VAL A 68 9.91 7.49 9.53
C VAL A 68 10.03 6.23 10.40
N GLY A 69 9.53 6.26 11.63
CA GLY A 69 9.59 5.09 12.53
C GLY A 69 8.81 3.88 11.99
N PHE A 70 7.71 4.10 11.26
CA PHE A 70 6.95 3.03 10.62
C PHE A 70 7.73 2.38 9.47
N ALA A 71 8.35 3.20 8.61
CA ALA A 71 9.19 2.73 7.51
C ALA A 71 10.46 2.01 8.03
N ASP A 72 11.08 2.51 9.10
CA ASP A 72 12.27 1.90 9.70
C ASP A 72 11.98 0.52 10.27
N ARG A 73 10.81 0.32 10.91
CA ARG A 73 10.38 -1.02 11.31
C ARG A 73 10.16 -1.95 10.11
N GLY A 74 9.64 -1.43 9.00
CA GLY A 74 9.53 -2.18 7.75
C GLY A 74 10.89 -2.62 7.18
N VAL A 75 11.91 -1.74 7.27
CA VAL A 75 13.30 -2.08 6.92
C VAL A 75 13.88 -3.12 7.88
N SER A 76 13.63 -2.99 9.18
CA SER A 76 14.09 -3.97 10.16
C SER A 76 13.53 -5.36 9.86
N LEU A 77 12.23 -5.48 9.51
CA LEU A 77 11.61 -6.72 9.05
C LEU A 77 12.32 -7.29 7.82
N TYR A 78 12.57 -6.44 6.82
CA TYR A 78 13.28 -6.83 5.61
C TYR A 78 14.70 -7.36 5.89
N LYS A 79 15.40 -6.77 6.85
CA LYS A 79 16.77 -7.17 7.21
C LYS A 79 16.83 -8.40 8.11
N SER A 80 15.84 -8.61 8.96
CA SER A 80 15.84 -9.70 9.95
C SER A 80 15.24 -11.00 9.43
N GLN A 81 14.49 -10.96 8.32
CA GLN A 81 13.74 -12.11 7.81
C GLN A 81 13.97 -12.28 6.31
N THR A 82 14.46 -13.46 5.90
CA THR A 82 14.84 -13.76 4.52
C THR A 82 13.65 -13.78 3.54
N ASP A 83 12.46 -14.14 4.02
CA ASP A 83 11.30 -14.44 3.17
C ASP A 83 10.19 -13.38 3.22
N VAL A 84 10.48 -12.18 3.76
CA VAL A 84 9.48 -11.10 3.79
C VAL A 84 9.16 -10.64 2.37
N PRO A 85 7.90 -10.73 1.92
CA PRO A 85 7.55 -10.29 0.58
C PRO A 85 7.76 -8.78 0.44
N ILE A 86 8.70 -8.36 -0.42
CA ILE A 86 8.98 -6.93 -0.67
C ILE A 86 7.71 -6.19 -1.12
N ALA A 87 6.84 -6.85 -1.90
CA ALA A 87 5.56 -6.29 -2.31
C ALA A 87 4.64 -5.96 -1.12
N ALA A 88 4.66 -6.77 -0.05
CA ALA A 88 3.88 -6.49 1.16
C ALA A 88 4.40 -5.25 1.90
N LEU A 89 5.72 -5.12 2.02
CA LEU A 89 6.35 -3.92 2.58
C LEU A 89 6.03 -2.68 1.74
N CYS A 90 6.19 -2.77 0.42
CA CYS A 90 5.88 -1.65 -0.48
C CYS A 90 4.39 -1.26 -0.40
N TRP A 91 3.50 -2.24 -0.29
CA TRP A 91 2.06 -2.01 -0.14
C TRP A 91 1.73 -1.29 1.17
N GLY A 92 2.26 -1.76 2.30
CA GLY A 92 2.03 -1.14 3.61
C GLY A 92 2.48 0.31 3.66
N VAL A 93 3.68 0.61 3.16
CA VAL A 93 4.15 1.99 3.03
C VAL A 93 3.28 2.78 2.05
N ALA A 94 2.90 2.21 0.91
CA ALA A 94 2.11 2.91 -0.09
C ALA A 94 0.74 3.32 0.47
N ILE A 95 0.03 2.45 1.18
CA ILE A 95 -1.29 2.79 1.74
C ILE A 95 -1.19 3.77 2.91
N ALA A 96 -0.12 3.69 3.70
CA ALA A 96 0.13 4.64 4.80
C ALA A 96 0.53 6.04 4.31
N THR A 97 1.26 6.12 3.20
CA THR A 97 1.78 7.39 2.64
C THR A 97 0.80 8.04 1.66
N TYR A 98 0.09 7.25 0.87
CA TYR A 98 -0.70 7.71 -0.28
C TYR A 98 -2.16 7.27 -0.19
N PRO A 99 -3.05 8.11 0.37
CA PRO A 99 -4.48 7.82 0.43
C PRO A 99 -5.11 7.47 -0.93
N PHE A 100 -4.62 8.08 -2.02
CA PHE A 100 -5.06 7.77 -3.38
C PHE A 100 -4.73 6.32 -3.78
N PHE A 101 -3.52 5.83 -3.47
CA PHE A 101 -3.16 4.42 -3.71
C PHE A 101 -4.04 3.49 -2.87
N GLY A 102 -4.18 3.80 -1.58
CA GLY A 102 -5.02 3.02 -0.65
C GLY A 102 -6.47 2.96 -1.10
N LYS A 103 -7.03 4.04 -1.66
CA LYS A 103 -8.40 4.04 -2.17
C LYS A 103 -8.56 3.17 -3.41
N VAL A 104 -7.61 3.21 -4.34
CA VAL A 104 -7.64 2.30 -5.51
C VAL A 104 -7.52 0.84 -5.05
N ALA A 105 -6.61 0.53 -4.11
CA ALA A 105 -6.50 -0.80 -3.50
C ALA A 105 -7.82 -1.26 -2.87
N GLU A 106 -8.46 -0.41 -2.07
CA GLU A 106 -9.75 -0.70 -1.43
C GLU A 106 -10.86 -0.98 -2.47
N LEU A 107 -10.91 -0.20 -3.55
CA LEU A 107 -11.91 -0.37 -4.61
C LEU A 107 -11.66 -1.65 -5.42
N VAL A 108 -10.43 -1.90 -5.85
CA VAL A 108 -10.06 -3.12 -6.59
C VAL A 108 -10.31 -4.35 -5.72
N GLY A 109 -9.85 -4.34 -4.46
CA GLY A 109 -10.04 -5.43 -3.52
C GLY A 109 -11.51 -5.71 -3.23
N ARG A 110 -12.35 -4.67 -3.12
CA ARG A 110 -13.80 -4.82 -2.89
C ARG A 110 -14.52 -5.37 -4.11
N LEU A 111 -14.25 -4.82 -5.29
CA LEU A 111 -14.95 -5.21 -6.52
C LEU A 111 -14.58 -6.63 -6.96
N SER A 112 -13.30 -7.00 -6.81
CA SER A 112 -12.83 -8.33 -7.19
C SER A 112 -13.08 -9.42 -6.14
N ALA A 113 -13.59 -9.08 -4.96
CA ALA A 113 -13.76 -10.05 -3.87
C ALA A 113 -14.74 -11.20 -4.19
N LEU A 114 -15.76 -10.94 -5.02
CA LEU A 114 -16.81 -11.93 -5.33
C LEU A 114 -16.48 -12.80 -6.54
N GLN A 115 -15.99 -12.19 -7.63
CA GLN A 115 -15.81 -12.87 -8.92
C GLN A 115 -14.34 -13.07 -9.29
N GLY A 116 -13.41 -12.60 -8.46
CA GLY A 116 -11.98 -12.66 -8.75
C GLY A 116 -11.53 -11.60 -9.76
N ASP A 117 -12.40 -10.71 -10.22
CA ASP A 117 -12.04 -9.64 -11.15
C ASP A 117 -12.98 -8.43 -11.08
N CYS A 118 -12.62 -7.34 -11.75
CA CYS A 118 -13.48 -6.18 -11.91
C CYS A 118 -13.18 -5.38 -13.18
N ALA A 119 -14.14 -4.57 -13.61
CA ALA A 119 -13.94 -3.64 -14.72
C ALA A 119 -13.14 -2.41 -14.24
N SER A 120 -12.07 -2.07 -14.95
CA SER A 120 -11.29 -0.84 -14.69
C SER A 120 -12.19 0.41 -14.74
N ALA A 121 -13.19 0.41 -15.63
CA ALA A 121 -14.14 1.52 -15.75
C ALA A 121 -14.94 1.77 -14.46
N GLU A 122 -15.26 0.72 -13.69
CA GLU A 122 -15.96 0.87 -12.42
C GLU A 122 -15.06 1.49 -11.36
N VAL A 123 -13.78 1.07 -11.30
CA VAL A 123 -12.78 1.69 -10.41
C VAL A 123 -12.61 3.16 -10.75
N HIS A 124 -12.47 3.49 -12.05
CA HIS A 124 -12.37 4.88 -12.53
C HIS A 124 -13.59 5.73 -12.12
N ARG A 125 -14.80 5.23 -12.35
CA ARG A 125 -16.04 5.94 -11.97
C ARG A 125 -16.05 6.28 -10.48
N ARG A 126 -15.78 5.30 -9.61
CA ARG A 126 -15.76 5.51 -8.15
C ARG A 126 -14.63 6.44 -7.70
N MET A 127 -13.47 6.39 -8.36
CA MET A 127 -12.38 7.33 -8.09
C MET A 127 -12.75 8.76 -8.50
N SER A 128 -13.45 8.95 -9.62
CA SER A 128 -13.96 10.26 -10.06
C SER A 128 -15.03 10.82 -9.13
N GLU A 129 -15.88 9.98 -8.53
CA GLU A 129 -16.86 10.41 -7.52
C GLU A 129 -16.18 10.95 -6.24
N ILE A 130 -15.04 10.37 -5.85
CA ILE A 130 -14.34 10.75 -4.62
C ILE A 130 -13.35 11.91 -4.84
N TYR A 131 -12.60 11.88 -5.95
CA TYR A 131 -11.50 12.82 -6.22
C TYR A 131 -11.84 13.87 -7.30
N GLY A 132 -13.04 13.80 -7.87
CA GLY A 132 -13.49 14.66 -8.96
C GLY A 132 -13.18 14.13 -10.35
N GLU A 133 -14.01 14.52 -11.31
CA GLU A 133 -13.91 14.14 -12.72
C GLU A 133 -12.92 15.04 -13.45
N ARG A 134 -11.65 14.62 -13.46
CA ARG A 134 -10.55 15.29 -14.18
C ARG A 134 -9.71 14.24 -14.90
N GLU A 135 -9.14 14.60 -16.04
CA GLU A 135 -8.26 13.70 -16.81
C GLU A 135 -7.12 13.11 -15.95
N GLY A 136 -6.61 13.90 -15.01
CA GLY A 136 -5.62 13.47 -14.03
C GLY A 136 -6.08 12.26 -13.20
N THR A 137 -7.31 12.26 -12.67
CA THR A 137 -7.82 11.19 -11.80
C THR A 137 -7.80 9.85 -12.52
N ARG A 138 -8.37 9.78 -13.72
CA ARG A 138 -8.41 8.56 -14.53
C ARG A 138 -7.01 8.05 -14.86
N ARG A 139 -6.12 8.94 -15.30
CA ARG A 139 -4.72 8.57 -15.60
C ARG A 139 -4.02 8.01 -14.37
N MET A 140 -4.11 8.69 -13.23
CA MET A 140 -3.43 8.30 -11.99
C MET A 140 -4.00 7.00 -11.42
N THR A 141 -5.32 6.78 -11.48
CA THR A 141 -5.93 5.50 -11.12
C THR A 141 -5.36 4.36 -11.95
N ASN A 142 -5.18 4.55 -13.27
CA ASN A 142 -4.57 3.54 -14.13
C ASN A 142 -3.10 3.28 -13.77
N MET A 143 -2.35 4.32 -13.40
CA MET A 143 -0.95 4.18 -12.94
C MET A 143 -0.85 3.36 -11.64
N VAL A 144 -1.79 3.55 -10.71
CA VAL A 144 -1.86 2.74 -9.49
C VAL A 144 -2.19 1.29 -9.82
N ILE A 145 -3.22 1.02 -10.64
CA ILE A 145 -3.56 -0.36 -11.05
C ILE A 145 -2.37 -1.04 -11.75
N GLN A 146 -1.62 -0.30 -12.58
CA GLN A 146 -0.41 -0.83 -13.21
C GLN A 146 0.69 -1.16 -12.19
N SER A 147 0.83 -0.35 -11.14
CA SER A 147 1.78 -0.60 -10.06
C SER A 147 1.37 -1.82 -9.23
N GLN A 148 0.08 -1.92 -8.87
CA GLN A 148 -0.49 -3.10 -8.20
C GLN A 148 -0.29 -4.38 -9.03
N ALA A 149 -0.37 -4.27 -10.37
CA ALA A 149 -0.08 -5.38 -11.26
C ALA A 149 1.40 -5.77 -11.24
N SER A 150 2.31 -4.78 -11.33
CA SER A 150 3.74 -5.03 -11.19
C SER A 150 4.12 -5.61 -9.83
N TRP A 151 3.34 -5.35 -8.79
CA TRP A 151 3.59 -5.84 -7.43
C TRP A 151 2.92 -7.20 -7.18
N GLY A 152 2.35 -7.83 -8.22
CA GLY A 152 1.79 -9.19 -8.15
C GLY A 152 0.39 -9.28 -7.53
N ALA A 153 -0.32 -8.15 -7.36
CA ALA A 153 -1.65 -8.16 -6.76
C ALA A 153 -2.77 -8.45 -7.77
N VAL A 154 -2.57 -8.03 -9.02
CA VAL A 154 -3.56 -8.15 -10.10
C VAL A 154 -2.91 -8.41 -11.45
N GLU A 155 -3.68 -8.96 -12.38
CA GLU A 155 -3.36 -9.01 -13.80
C GLU A 155 -4.28 -8.05 -14.57
N ARG A 156 -3.76 -7.39 -15.60
CA ARG A 156 -4.52 -6.48 -16.46
C ARG A 156 -4.75 -7.14 -17.82
N VAL A 157 -5.99 -7.50 -18.11
CA VAL A 157 -6.37 -8.13 -19.38
C VAL A 157 -7.21 -7.19 -20.24
N GLU A 158 -7.52 -7.59 -21.48
CA GLU A 158 -8.33 -6.80 -22.42
C GLU A 158 -7.80 -5.38 -22.62
N LYS A 159 -6.48 -5.23 -22.82
CA LYS A 159 -5.80 -3.92 -22.91
C LYS A 159 -6.03 -3.04 -21.67
N GLY A 160 -6.18 -3.68 -20.50
CA GLY A 160 -6.39 -3.03 -19.21
C GLY A 160 -7.83 -2.60 -18.93
N LYS A 161 -8.82 -3.06 -19.71
CA LYS A 161 -10.24 -2.84 -19.42
C LYS A 161 -10.74 -3.65 -18.23
N ARG A 162 -10.11 -4.79 -17.97
CA ARG A 162 -10.48 -5.72 -16.89
C ARG A 162 -9.25 -6.04 -16.04
N VAL A 163 -9.47 -6.14 -14.73
CA VAL A 163 -8.44 -6.36 -13.71
C VAL A 163 -8.79 -7.66 -12.99
N ILE A 164 -7.95 -8.67 -13.13
CA ILE A 164 -8.11 -9.98 -12.49
C ILE A 164 -7.28 -9.99 -11.22
N ARG A 165 -7.87 -10.40 -10.09
CA ARG A 165 -7.18 -10.62 -8.83
C ARG A 165 -6.28 -11.84 -8.95
N LEU A 166 -5.00 -11.67 -8.64
CA LEU A 166 -4.05 -12.79 -8.57
C LEU A 166 -4.21 -13.54 -7.25
N ALA A 167 -3.59 -14.72 -7.18
CA ALA A 167 -3.57 -15.55 -5.98
C ALA A 167 -3.09 -14.73 -4.77
N PRO A 168 -3.79 -14.78 -3.63
CA PRO A 168 -3.41 -14.01 -2.44
C PRO A 168 -2.00 -14.37 -1.95
N THR A 169 -1.22 -13.36 -1.58
CA THR A 169 0.05 -13.58 -0.87
C THR A 169 -0.26 -13.92 0.58
N THR A 170 0.16 -15.09 1.03
CA THR A 170 0.00 -15.51 2.43
C THR A 170 1.01 -14.80 3.31
N ILE A 171 0.54 -14.19 4.40
CA ILE A 171 1.36 -13.53 5.41
C ILE A 171 1.26 -14.35 6.70
N ASP A 172 2.30 -15.17 6.92
CA ASP A 172 2.43 -16.03 8.11
C ASP A 172 3.59 -15.57 8.99
N ASN A 173 3.59 -14.30 9.39
CA ASN A 173 4.58 -13.75 10.30
C ASN A 173 3.90 -12.72 11.21
N ASP A 174 4.08 -12.84 12.52
CA ASP A 174 3.39 -12.00 13.51
C ASP A 174 3.77 -10.53 13.36
N GLU A 175 5.06 -10.22 13.22
CA GLU A 175 5.56 -8.85 13.13
C GLU A 175 5.10 -8.17 11.83
N LEU A 176 5.18 -8.86 10.69
CA LEU A 176 4.70 -8.36 9.40
C LEU A 176 3.17 -8.21 9.40
N THR A 177 2.45 -9.14 10.02
CA THR A 177 1.00 -9.06 10.18
C THR A 177 0.61 -7.81 10.98
N ALA A 178 1.24 -7.59 12.14
CA ALA A 178 1.02 -6.39 12.95
C ALA A 178 1.36 -5.11 12.18
N TRP A 179 2.48 -5.11 11.45
CA TRP A 179 2.93 -3.96 10.67
C TRP A 179 1.96 -3.61 9.50
N LEU A 180 1.42 -4.61 8.81
CA LEU A 180 0.39 -4.41 7.77
C LEU A 180 -0.94 -3.92 8.37
N ILE A 181 -1.35 -4.43 9.54
CA ILE A 181 -2.53 -3.93 10.26
C ILE A 181 -2.32 -2.46 10.63
N GLU A 182 -1.14 -2.08 11.13
CA GLU A 182 -0.80 -0.69 11.43
C GLU A 182 -0.94 0.19 10.18
N ALA A 183 -0.43 -0.26 9.03
CA ALA A 183 -0.58 0.43 7.76
C ALA A 183 -2.05 0.68 7.40
N ALA A 184 -2.89 -0.35 7.56
CA ALA A 184 -4.31 -0.26 7.27
C ALA A 184 -5.06 0.66 8.24
N VAL A 185 -4.73 0.64 9.54
CA VAL A 185 -5.31 1.56 10.53
C VAL A 185 -4.87 3.00 10.24
N ARG A 186 -3.60 3.23 9.89
CA ARG A 186 -3.09 4.55 9.45
C ARG A 186 -3.85 5.06 8.23
N TYR A 187 -4.06 4.22 7.22
CA TYR A 187 -4.84 4.56 6.04
C TYR A 187 -6.30 4.89 6.38
N THR A 188 -6.93 4.07 7.24
CA THR A 188 -8.33 4.24 7.63
C THR A 188 -8.54 5.52 8.46
N GLY A 189 -7.53 5.91 9.25
CA GLY A 189 -7.54 7.12 10.06
C GLY A 189 -8.45 7.04 11.30
N LYS A 190 -8.96 5.84 11.62
CA LYS A 190 -9.84 5.57 12.77
C LYS A 190 -9.68 4.12 13.24
N PRO A 191 -10.14 3.78 14.46
CA PRO A 191 -10.14 2.41 14.93
C PRO A 191 -10.87 1.45 13.96
N VAL A 192 -10.32 0.26 13.77
CA VAL A 192 -10.86 -0.78 12.88
C VAL A 192 -11.29 -1.99 13.70
N SER A 193 -12.46 -2.54 13.38
CA SER A 193 -12.98 -3.73 14.08
C SER A 193 -12.11 -4.95 13.77
N VAL A 194 -11.60 -5.62 14.81
CA VAL A 194 -10.70 -6.78 14.68
C VAL A 194 -11.32 -7.92 13.84
N PRO A 195 -12.60 -8.31 14.04
CA PRO A 195 -13.26 -9.30 13.17
C PRO A 195 -13.27 -8.95 11.68
N THR A 196 -13.22 -7.67 11.32
CA THR A 196 -13.29 -7.23 9.92
C THR A 196 -11.93 -7.15 9.23
N LEU A 197 -10.82 -7.20 9.98
CA LEU A 197 -9.47 -6.97 9.46
C LEU A 197 -9.10 -7.92 8.31
N GLN A 198 -9.41 -9.21 8.43
CA GLN A 198 -9.11 -10.18 7.38
C GLN A 198 -9.80 -9.85 6.04
N SER A 199 -11.00 -9.25 6.13
CA SER A 199 -11.81 -8.87 4.98
C SER A 199 -11.61 -7.42 4.54
N LEU A 200 -10.71 -6.68 5.19
CA LEU A 200 -10.56 -5.25 4.95
C LEU A 200 -10.01 -5.02 3.53
N PRO A 201 -10.75 -4.37 2.61
CA PRO A 201 -10.38 -4.38 1.20
C PRO A 201 -9.04 -3.74 0.87
N VAL A 202 -8.54 -2.81 1.70
CA VAL A 202 -7.22 -2.17 1.49
C VAL A 202 -6.04 -3.12 1.76
N LEU A 203 -6.27 -4.18 2.55
CA LEU A 203 -5.28 -5.24 2.83
C LEU A 203 -5.21 -6.30 1.73
N PHE A 204 -6.08 -6.23 0.73
CA PHE A 204 -5.83 -6.90 -0.54
C PHE A 204 -4.38 -6.60 -1.01
N PRO A 205 -3.64 -7.57 -1.59
CA PRO A 205 -4.02 -8.94 -1.90
C PRO A 205 -3.68 -9.95 -0.79
N PHE A 206 -3.39 -9.51 0.44
CA PHE A 206 -2.81 -10.37 1.48
C PHE A 206 -3.85 -11.23 2.20
N THR A 207 -3.45 -12.44 2.56
CA THR A 207 -4.17 -13.31 3.50
C THR A 207 -3.36 -13.40 4.78
N LEU A 208 -3.89 -12.86 5.87
CA LEU A 208 -3.26 -12.96 7.19
C LEU A 208 -3.68 -14.29 7.83
N THR A 209 -2.73 -15.12 8.26
CA THR A 209 -3.01 -16.46 8.82
C THR A 209 -2.91 -16.50 10.34
N ARG A 210 -2.29 -15.50 10.95
CA ARG A 210 -2.05 -15.43 12.39
C ARG A 210 -3.34 -15.06 13.16
N PRO A 211 -3.49 -15.48 14.43
CA PRO A 211 -4.61 -15.05 15.26
C PRO A 211 -4.55 -13.54 15.51
N LEU A 212 -5.35 -12.75 14.79
CA LEU A 212 -5.18 -11.30 14.70
C LEU A 212 -5.26 -10.59 16.06
N ALA A 213 -6.21 -10.99 16.92
CA ALA A 213 -6.32 -10.41 18.27
C ALA A 213 -5.04 -10.60 19.10
N TYR A 214 -4.42 -11.79 19.02
CA TYR A 214 -3.17 -12.11 19.71
C TYR A 214 -2.00 -11.30 19.14
N VAL A 215 -1.88 -11.22 17.81
CA VAL A 215 -0.82 -10.43 17.16
C VAL A 215 -0.93 -8.96 17.54
N ILE A 216 -2.15 -8.41 17.54
CA ILE A 216 -2.41 -7.02 17.90
C ILE A 216 -2.07 -6.77 19.37
N SER A 217 -2.47 -7.66 20.30
CA SER A 217 -2.19 -7.48 21.73
C SER A 217 -0.70 -7.53 22.09
N ASN A 218 0.13 -8.21 21.27
CA ASN A 218 1.57 -8.29 21.47
C ASN A 218 2.35 -7.20 20.71
N SER A 219 1.68 -6.36 19.93
CA SER A 219 2.34 -5.31 19.15
C SER A 219 2.42 -4.01 19.95
N PRO A 220 3.62 -3.43 20.17
CA PRO A 220 3.75 -2.15 20.87
C PRO A 220 3.26 -0.96 20.02
N ASN A 221 3.01 -1.16 18.72
CA ASN A 221 2.59 -0.11 17.78
C ASN A 221 1.08 -0.15 17.48
N LEU A 222 0.33 -0.97 18.20
CA LEU A 222 -1.11 -1.11 18.08
C LEU A 222 -1.75 -1.18 19.47
N ASN A 223 -2.96 -0.65 19.59
CA ASN A 223 -3.78 -0.77 20.78
C ASN A 223 -5.01 -1.61 20.49
N LEU A 224 -5.17 -2.72 21.21
CA LEU A 224 -6.41 -3.46 21.24
C LEU A 224 -7.34 -2.84 22.28
N ARG A 225 -8.53 -2.40 21.85
CA ARG A 225 -9.57 -1.83 22.72
C ARG A 225 -10.81 -2.72 22.66
N SER A 226 -11.43 -2.92 23.81
CA SER A 226 -12.73 -3.59 23.90
C SER A 226 -13.82 -2.55 24.15
N GLU A 227 -14.81 -2.49 23.26
CA GLU A 227 -16.01 -1.67 23.39
C GLU A 227 -17.22 -2.59 23.64
N GLY A 228 -17.40 -2.97 24.90
CA GLY A 228 -18.41 -3.94 25.32
C GLY A 228 -17.95 -5.40 25.20
N PRO A 229 -18.86 -6.37 25.40
CA PRO A 229 -18.51 -7.78 25.58
C PRO A 229 -17.94 -8.48 24.33
N SER A 230 -18.26 -7.98 23.14
CA SER A 230 -17.97 -8.66 21.87
C SER A 230 -17.35 -7.78 20.79
N SER A 231 -17.08 -6.50 21.06
CA SER A 231 -16.55 -5.57 20.06
C SER A 231 -15.11 -5.23 20.37
N GLN A 232 -14.17 -5.85 19.65
CA GLN A 232 -12.76 -5.50 19.72
C GLN A 232 -12.37 -4.62 18.53
N PHE A 233 -11.63 -3.56 18.82
CA PHE A 233 -11.12 -2.62 17.84
C PHE A 233 -9.61 -2.46 18.00
N VAL A 234 -8.92 -2.37 16.86
CA VAL A 234 -7.52 -1.99 16.81
C VAL A 234 -7.41 -0.51 16.47
N ALA A 235 -6.57 0.20 17.20
CA ALA A 235 -6.25 1.61 16.97
C ALA A 235 -4.73 1.82 17.02
N LEU A 236 -4.25 2.97 16.52
CA LEU A 236 -2.88 3.38 16.78
C LEU A 236 -2.71 3.77 18.26
N PRO A 237 -1.50 3.66 18.82
CA PRO A 237 -1.14 4.27 20.09
C PRO A 237 -1.54 5.74 20.11
N ALA A 238 -2.10 6.20 21.23
CA ALA A 238 -2.29 7.64 21.41
C ALA A 238 -0.90 8.28 21.38
N SER A 239 -0.73 9.35 20.61
CA SER A 239 0.48 10.16 20.68
C SER A 239 0.56 10.72 22.09
N ILE A 240 1.62 10.38 22.82
CA ILE A 240 1.98 11.00 24.11
C ILE A 240 2.52 12.40 23.83
#